data_AF-A0A949XWM4-F1
#
_entry.id   AF-A0A949XWM4-F1
#
_cell.length_a   1.000
_cell.length_b   1.000
_cell.length_c   1.000
_cell.angle_alpha   90.00
_cell.angle_beta   90.00
_cell.angle_gamma   90.00
#
_symmetry.space_group_name_H-M   'P 1'
#
loop_
_entity.id
_entity.type
_entity.pdbx_description
1 polymer ?
#
loop_
_entity_poly.entity_id
_entity_poly.type
_entity_poly.pdbx_seq_one_letter_code
_entity_poly.pdbx_strand_id
1 'polypeptide(L)'
;MVCRIAFCWTLATLTILGARTVSADPMSFTGDVAKDFDPSLSSVHVSGPNELFDDPNPLDRIYQLPEMTDRGLINGYAIQDIRTHYDATSDTLAVGLNTYSIAGSAVGAGGADMEALLAEHGGVDPPHLGGRKSITVAFAPNNPDGSNTPGAPILVAGVPADKSAAGPGLDGFTVARYKGLVSQGIEQNYGATLPNNLGALAYDPSKDHPGFEFTVANFSKIAPGLDPTRGFWIQAYAGSPDDNPIGEERTKFVYVPGFSPDTIPEPATLLAWTFLAGVAVLLRNRGGE
;
A
#
# COMPACT_ATOMS: atom_id res chain seq x y z
N MET A 1 65.15 -0.21 10.47
CA MET A 1 64.10 -1.19 10.14
C MET A 1 63.01 -1.08 11.18
N VAL A 2 61.87 -0.46 10.85
CA VAL A 2 60.74 -0.30 11.78
C VAL A 2 59.54 -1.04 11.19
N CYS A 3 58.88 -1.81 12.07
CA CYS A 3 57.92 -2.87 11.77
C CYS A 3 56.68 -2.33 11.02
N ARG A 4 56.53 -2.72 9.74
CA ARG A 4 55.38 -2.36 8.86
C ARG A 4 54.10 -3.18 9.11
N ILE A 5 54.07 -4.03 10.14
CA ILE A 5 53.05 -5.09 10.26
C ILE A 5 51.85 -4.68 11.14
N ALA A 6 51.96 -3.62 11.94
CA ALA A 6 50.91 -3.26 12.90
C ALA A 6 49.62 -2.68 12.28
N PHE A 7 49.67 -2.15 11.05
CA PHE A 7 48.52 -1.44 10.45
C PHE A 7 47.51 -2.36 9.74
N CYS A 8 47.91 -3.58 9.36
CA CYS A 8 47.00 -4.55 8.74
C CYS A 8 46.01 -5.18 9.74
N TRP A 9 46.33 -5.18 11.04
CA TRP A 9 45.53 -5.85 12.05
C TRP A 9 44.35 -5.03 12.57
N THR A 10 44.39 -3.70 12.47
CA THR A 10 43.28 -2.81 12.88
C THR A 10 42.13 -2.76 11.89
N LEU A 11 42.39 -2.98 10.58
CA LEU A 11 41.34 -2.98 9.56
C LEU A 11 40.48 -4.25 9.62
N ALA A 12 41.10 -5.39 9.94
CA ALA A 12 40.40 -6.68 10.09
C ALA A 12 39.57 -6.76 11.38
N THR A 13 39.91 -5.99 12.42
CA THR A 13 39.13 -5.99 13.67
C THR A 13 37.86 -5.15 13.58
N LEU A 14 37.83 -4.10 12.75
CA LEU A 14 36.60 -3.31 12.53
C LEU A 14 35.54 -4.05 11.69
N THR A 15 35.94 -4.92 10.77
CA THR A 15 35.01 -5.76 10.00
C THR A 15 34.44 -6.92 10.82
N ILE A 16 35.15 -7.40 11.86
CA ILE A 16 34.72 -8.52 12.71
C ILE A 16 33.81 -8.07 13.88
N LEU A 17 33.88 -6.80 14.30
CA LEU A 17 33.10 -6.28 15.44
C LEU A 17 31.63 -5.90 15.13
N GLY A 18 31.11 -6.34 13.98
CA GLY A 18 29.67 -6.37 13.72
C GLY A 18 29.19 -5.18 12.92
N ALA A 19 29.30 -5.30 11.59
CA ALA A 19 28.30 -4.71 10.72
C ALA A 19 26.96 -5.36 11.10
N ARG A 20 26.18 -4.68 11.95
CA ARG A 20 24.77 -4.99 12.09
C ARG A 20 24.09 -4.46 10.85
N THR A 21 23.34 -5.30 10.18
CA THR A 21 22.46 -4.87 9.11
C THR A 21 21.55 -3.79 9.66
N VAL A 22 21.76 -2.54 9.23
CA VAL A 22 20.80 -1.48 9.49
C VAL A 22 19.65 -1.76 8.54
N SER A 23 18.62 -2.44 9.02
CA SER A 23 17.35 -2.54 8.33
C SER A 23 16.81 -1.12 8.19
N ALA A 24 16.25 -0.80 7.02
CA ALA A 24 15.36 0.35 6.93
C ALA A 24 14.28 0.20 8.01
N ASP A 25 13.93 1.29 8.68
CA ASP A 25 12.80 1.27 9.61
C ASP A 25 11.54 0.89 8.82
N PRO A 26 10.62 0.11 9.43
CA PRO A 26 9.33 -0.17 8.82
C PRO A 26 8.65 1.13 8.38
N MET A 27 7.97 1.08 7.24
CA MET A 27 7.18 2.21 6.74
C MET A 27 6.23 2.70 7.83
N SER A 28 6.25 4.01 8.08
CA SER A 28 5.40 4.67 9.07
C SER A 28 4.27 5.38 8.35
N PHE A 29 3.05 4.91 8.53
CA PHE A 29 1.86 5.54 7.96
C PHE A 29 1.49 6.79 8.73
N THR A 30 1.28 7.88 7.99
CA THR A 30 0.76 9.15 8.47
C THR A 30 -0.69 9.36 8.07
N GLY A 31 -1.34 8.45 7.34
CA GLY A 31 -2.69 8.60 6.81
C GLY A 31 -2.74 9.40 5.50
N ASP A 32 -1.57 9.76 4.96
CA ASP A 32 -1.39 10.45 3.68
C ASP A 32 -0.55 9.56 2.77
N VAL A 33 -1.24 8.73 2.00
CA VAL A 33 -0.65 7.78 1.03
C VAL A 33 0.36 8.47 0.13
N ALA A 34 0.12 9.73 -0.26
CA ALA A 34 0.99 10.42 -1.18
C ALA A 34 2.35 10.76 -0.58
N LYS A 35 2.37 10.99 0.73
CA LYS A 35 3.53 11.32 1.54
C LYS A 35 4.28 10.07 2.03
N ASP A 36 3.54 9.00 2.34
CA ASP A 36 4.10 7.80 2.95
C ASP A 36 4.75 6.85 1.92
N PHE A 37 4.29 6.91 0.67
CA PHE A 37 4.84 6.14 -0.44
C PHE A 37 5.58 7.05 -1.43
N ASP A 38 6.87 7.29 -1.16
CA ASP A 38 7.75 8.08 -2.02
C ASP A 38 8.04 7.34 -3.34
N PRO A 39 7.52 7.82 -4.49
CA PRO A 39 7.70 7.17 -5.79
C PRO A 39 9.14 7.23 -6.32
N SER A 40 10.04 7.96 -5.66
CA SER A 40 11.48 7.95 -6.00
C SER A 40 12.21 6.70 -5.50
N LEU A 41 11.60 5.94 -4.59
CA LEU A 41 12.15 4.69 -4.06
C LEU A 41 11.83 3.52 -4.99
N SER A 42 12.82 2.66 -5.28
CA SER A 42 12.65 1.46 -6.11
C SER A 42 11.72 0.41 -5.50
N SER A 43 11.54 0.47 -4.18
CA SER A 43 10.64 -0.38 -3.42
C SER A 43 9.19 0.11 -3.46
N VAL A 44 8.88 1.27 -4.07
CA VAL A 44 7.53 1.81 -4.22
C VAL A 44 7.06 1.70 -5.67
N HIS A 45 5.86 1.16 -5.86
CA HIS A 45 5.16 1.19 -7.14
C HIS A 45 3.84 1.96 -7.01
N VAL A 46 3.55 2.82 -7.99
CA VAL A 46 2.33 3.62 -8.08
C VAL A 46 1.54 3.19 -9.32
N SER A 47 0.35 2.62 -9.10
CA SER A 47 -0.62 2.33 -10.14
C SER A 47 -1.56 3.52 -10.28
N GLY A 48 -1.35 4.34 -11.32
CA GLY A 48 -2.06 5.59 -11.53
C GLY A 48 -3.45 5.44 -12.19
N PRO A 49 -4.24 6.52 -12.30
CA PRO A 49 -5.63 6.46 -12.74
C PRO A 49 -5.82 5.91 -14.16
N ASN A 50 -4.85 6.14 -15.06
CA ASN A 50 -4.89 5.61 -16.43
C ASN A 50 -4.68 4.08 -16.51
N GLU A 51 -4.07 3.50 -15.48
CA GLU A 51 -3.90 2.04 -15.38
C GLU A 51 -5.12 1.41 -14.69
N LEU A 52 -5.67 2.12 -13.71
CA LEU A 52 -6.79 1.64 -12.89
C LEU A 52 -8.14 1.70 -13.62
N PHE A 53 -8.35 2.66 -14.53
CA PHE A 53 -9.66 2.97 -15.12
C PHE A 53 -9.63 3.07 -16.65
N ASP A 54 -10.79 2.98 -17.30
CA ASP A 54 -10.95 3.37 -18.71
C ASP A 54 -11.10 4.89 -18.84
N ASP A 55 -11.80 5.52 -17.88
CA ASP A 55 -11.92 6.96 -17.76
C ASP A 55 -11.21 7.44 -16.48
N PRO A 56 -10.13 8.23 -16.58
CA PRO A 56 -9.40 8.71 -15.42
C PRO A 56 -10.11 9.86 -14.68
N ASN A 57 -11.16 10.48 -15.24
CA ASN A 57 -11.94 11.50 -14.53
C ASN A 57 -12.93 10.87 -13.53
N PRO A 58 -12.79 11.12 -12.22
CA PRO A 58 -13.70 10.52 -11.23
C PRO A 58 -15.16 10.93 -11.45
N LEU A 59 -15.42 12.17 -11.88
CA LEU A 59 -16.79 12.67 -12.05
C LEU A 59 -17.57 11.99 -13.19
N ASP A 60 -16.87 11.34 -14.12
CA ASP A 60 -17.49 10.66 -15.27
C ASP A 60 -17.73 9.17 -15.03
N ARG A 61 -17.12 8.57 -13.98
CA ARG A 61 -17.19 7.12 -13.71
C ARG A 61 -17.89 6.75 -12.41
N ILE A 62 -17.91 7.63 -11.41
CA ILE A 62 -18.64 7.40 -10.15
C ILE A 62 -19.73 8.45 -9.99
N TYR A 63 -20.96 7.97 -9.79
CA TYR A 63 -22.08 8.88 -9.55
C TYR A 63 -21.91 9.57 -8.19
N GLN A 64 -22.26 10.85 -8.15
CA GLN A 64 -22.47 11.62 -6.93
C GLN A 64 -23.61 12.60 -7.13
N LEU A 65 -24.13 13.14 -6.03
CA LEU A 65 -25.19 14.14 -6.09
C LEU A 65 -24.72 15.39 -6.88
N PRO A 66 -25.56 15.98 -7.76
CA PRO A 66 -25.22 17.20 -8.48
C PRO A 66 -24.74 18.34 -7.58
N GLU A 67 -25.33 18.48 -6.40
CA GLU A 67 -24.98 19.49 -5.40
C GLU A 67 -23.54 19.32 -4.87
N MET A 68 -23.02 18.09 -4.84
CA MET A 68 -21.61 17.85 -4.53
C MET A 68 -20.72 18.38 -5.65
N THR A 69 -21.06 18.07 -6.91
CA THR A 69 -20.32 18.52 -8.09
C THR A 69 -20.32 20.04 -8.20
N ASP A 70 -21.47 20.70 -7.99
CA ASP A 70 -21.62 22.16 -8.02
C ASP A 70 -20.75 22.87 -6.98
N ARG A 71 -20.39 22.16 -5.90
CA ARG A 71 -19.50 22.64 -4.83
C ARG A 71 -18.05 22.20 -5.00
N GLY A 72 -17.72 21.51 -6.08
CA GLY A 72 -16.38 20.98 -6.33
C GLY A 72 -15.96 19.88 -5.35
N LEU A 73 -16.93 19.16 -4.78
CA LEU A 73 -16.68 18.00 -3.94
C LEU A 73 -16.57 16.74 -4.80
N ILE A 74 -15.78 15.78 -4.34
CA ILE A 74 -15.69 14.43 -4.91
C ILE A 74 -15.98 13.47 -3.75
N ASN A 75 -16.77 12.43 -3.99
CA ASN A 75 -17.01 11.40 -2.97
C ASN A 75 -15.71 10.70 -2.56
N GLY A 76 -15.68 10.16 -1.34
CA GLY A 76 -14.53 9.46 -0.75
C GLY A 76 -14.31 8.03 -1.26
N TYR A 77 -15.08 7.59 -2.25
CA TYR A 77 -14.89 6.30 -2.92
C TYR A 77 -14.10 6.42 -4.22
N ALA A 78 -13.99 7.62 -4.78
CA ALA A 78 -13.23 7.88 -5.99
C ALA A 78 -11.73 7.65 -5.77
N ILE A 79 -11.25 6.45 -6.12
CA ILE A 79 -9.83 6.08 -6.04
C ILE A 79 -9.03 6.90 -7.06
N GLN A 80 -7.93 7.49 -6.61
CA GLN A 80 -7.00 8.27 -7.43
C GLN A 80 -5.85 7.38 -7.93
N ASP A 81 -5.19 6.69 -7.00
CA ASP A 81 -4.06 5.80 -7.27
C ASP A 81 -3.95 4.74 -6.17
N ILE A 82 -3.27 3.63 -6.49
CA ILE A 82 -2.89 2.61 -5.51
C ILE A 82 -1.38 2.58 -5.45
N ARG A 83 -0.83 2.63 -4.24
CA ARG A 83 0.61 2.56 -3.99
C ARG A 83 0.95 1.32 -3.21
N THR A 84 2.04 0.69 -3.60
CA THR A 84 2.50 -0.55 -2.99
C THR A 84 3.97 -0.44 -2.67
N HIS A 85 4.36 -0.96 -1.52
CA HIS A 85 5.75 -1.03 -1.09
C HIS A 85 6.03 -2.38 -0.45
N TYR A 86 7.11 -3.04 -0.84
CA TYR A 86 7.47 -4.34 -0.28
C TYR A 86 8.79 -4.27 0.49
N ASP A 87 8.71 -4.54 1.80
CA ASP A 87 9.88 -4.74 2.63
C ASP A 87 10.27 -6.23 2.66
N ALA A 88 11.34 -6.56 1.95
CA ALA A 88 11.87 -7.92 1.87
C ALA A 88 12.44 -8.43 3.21
N THR A 89 12.82 -7.54 4.13
CA THR A 89 13.41 -7.93 5.43
C THR A 89 12.35 -8.47 6.37
N SER A 90 11.22 -7.77 6.47
CA SER A 90 10.07 -8.20 7.28
C SER A 90 9.06 -9.07 6.52
N ASP A 91 9.23 -9.27 5.21
CA ASP A 91 8.28 -9.95 4.33
C ASP A 91 6.88 -9.31 4.42
N THR A 92 6.85 -7.97 4.32
CA THR A 92 5.64 -7.17 4.49
C THR A 92 5.34 -6.36 3.24
N LEU A 93 4.12 -6.49 2.73
CA LEU A 93 3.59 -5.61 1.69
C LEU A 93 2.76 -4.50 2.35
N ALA A 94 3.17 -3.25 2.16
CA ALA A 94 2.37 -2.07 2.45
C ALA A 94 1.55 -1.69 1.22
N VAL A 95 0.29 -1.29 1.45
CA VAL A 95 -0.65 -0.86 0.41
C VAL A 95 -1.33 0.41 0.88
N GLY A 96 -1.28 1.45 0.05
CA GLY A 96 -1.96 2.71 0.24
C GLY A 96 -2.98 2.94 -0.88
N LEU A 97 -4.23 3.18 -0.52
CA LEU A 97 -5.27 3.60 -1.46
C LEU A 97 -5.49 5.09 -1.27
N ASN A 98 -5.06 5.85 -2.27
CA ASN A 98 -5.26 7.28 -2.32
C ASN A 98 -6.62 7.56 -2.99
N THR A 99 -7.43 8.44 -2.41
CA THR A 99 -8.70 8.85 -2.99
C THR A 99 -8.69 10.35 -3.29
N TYR A 100 -9.55 10.82 -4.18
CA TYR A 100 -9.65 12.26 -4.47
C TYR A 100 -10.22 13.08 -3.30
N SER A 101 -10.67 12.42 -2.24
CA SER A 101 -11.23 13.03 -1.04
C SER A 101 -10.86 12.24 0.21
N ILE A 102 -11.73 12.19 1.23
CA ILE A 102 -11.52 11.42 2.44
C ILE A 102 -12.00 9.99 2.21
N ALA A 103 -11.08 9.02 2.22
CA ALA A 103 -11.39 7.62 1.95
C ALA A 103 -12.53 7.13 2.84
N GLY A 104 -13.51 6.46 2.24
CA GLY A 104 -14.60 5.83 2.97
C GLY A 104 -15.78 6.73 3.33
N SER A 105 -15.73 8.05 3.06
CA SER A 105 -16.89 8.94 3.23
C SER A 105 -17.68 9.08 1.93
N ALA A 106 -18.99 8.82 1.98
CA ALA A 106 -19.88 8.99 0.83
C ALA A 106 -19.90 10.43 0.31
N VAL A 107 -19.81 11.40 1.22
CA VAL A 107 -19.82 12.83 0.89
C VAL A 107 -18.41 13.45 0.78
N GLY A 108 -17.37 12.64 0.96
CA GLY A 108 -15.97 13.05 0.90
C GLY A 108 -15.64 14.12 1.94
N ALA A 109 -15.12 15.26 1.49
CA ALA A 109 -14.85 16.42 2.36
C ALA A 109 -16.09 17.28 2.66
N GLY A 110 -17.27 16.85 2.22
CA GLY A 110 -18.56 17.44 2.56
C GLY A 110 -18.81 17.43 4.07
N GLY A 111 -19.61 18.38 4.56
CA GLY A 111 -19.99 18.46 5.96
C GLY A 111 -21.36 17.87 6.22
N ALA A 112 -21.88 18.15 7.42
CA ALA A 112 -23.21 17.71 7.88
C ALA A 112 -24.36 18.15 6.95
N ASP A 113 -24.18 19.21 6.16
CA ASP A 113 -25.14 19.65 5.16
C ASP A 113 -25.25 18.67 3.97
N MET A 114 -24.12 18.09 3.53
CA MET A 114 -24.11 17.06 2.49
C MET A 114 -24.57 15.70 3.04
N GLU A 115 -24.25 15.37 4.29
CA GLU A 115 -24.77 14.18 4.96
C GLU A 115 -26.30 14.25 5.10
N ALA A 116 -26.84 15.42 5.47
CA ALA A 116 -28.28 15.65 5.54
C ALA A 116 -28.93 15.51 4.15
N LEU A 117 -28.31 16.09 3.11
CA LEU A 117 -28.79 15.93 1.74
C LEU A 117 -28.78 14.46 1.31
N LEU A 118 -27.70 13.72 1.58
CA LEU A 118 -27.64 12.28 1.30
C LEU A 118 -28.81 11.52 1.97
N ALA A 119 -29.10 11.85 3.23
CA ALA A 119 -30.22 11.27 3.96
C ALA A 119 -31.59 11.61 3.36
N GLU A 120 -31.78 12.82 2.80
CA GLU A 120 -32.99 13.18 2.05
C GLU A 120 -33.21 12.32 0.81
N HIS A 121 -32.11 11.85 0.19
CA HIS A 121 -32.12 10.91 -0.93
C HIS A 121 -32.15 9.42 -0.50
N GLY A 122 -32.23 9.16 0.82
CA GLY A 122 -32.34 7.81 1.38
C GLY A 122 -31.01 7.09 1.61
N GLY A 123 -29.89 7.77 1.44
CA GLY A 123 -28.56 7.23 1.73
C GLY A 123 -28.15 7.45 3.18
N VAL A 124 -27.10 6.77 3.60
CA VAL A 124 -26.44 6.99 4.89
C VAL A 124 -24.94 7.12 4.69
N ASP A 125 -24.25 7.86 5.55
CA ASP A 125 -22.77 7.85 5.61
C ASP A 125 -22.36 7.56 7.06
N PRO A 126 -22.34 6.28 7.50
CA PRO A 126 -21.95 5.94 8.86
C PRO A 126 -20.52 6.40 9.18
N PRO A 127 -20.16 6.69 10.44
CA PRO A 127 -18.77 7.01 10.76
C PRO A 127 -17.77 5.93 10.31
N HIS A 128 -16.57 6.35 9.90
CA HIS A 128 -15.46 5.47 9.49
C HIS A 128 -15.85 4.48 8.37
N LEU A 129 -15.53 3.19 8.47
CA LEU A 129 -16.04 2.13 7.56
C LEU A 129 -17.16 1.30 8.22
N GLY A 130 -18.00 1.94 9.05
CA GLY A 130 -19.19 1.33 9.64
C GLY A 130 -20.27 0.93 8.60
N GLY A 131 -21.37 0.34 9.06
CA GLY A 131 -22.45 -0.10 8.17
C GLY A 131 -21.99 -1.20 7.21
N ARG A 132 -22.28 -1.07 5.91
CA ARG A 132 -21.74 -1.94 4.85
C ARG A 132 -20.68 -1.27 3.97
N LYS A 133 -20.09 -0.16 4.44
CA LYS A 133 -18.97 0.49 3.76
C LYS A 133 -17.77 -0.44 3.68
N SER A 134 -17.07 -0.43 2.55
CA SER A 134 -15.93 -1.32 2.34
C SER A 134 -14.85 -0.64 1.51
N ILE A 135 -13.61 -0.93 1.89
CA ILE A 135 -12.43 -0.72 1.07
C ILE A 135 -11.68 -2.05 1.06
N THR A 136 -11.52 -2.63 -0.12
CA THR A 136 -10.97 -3.97 -0.32
C THR A 136 -9.99 -4.00 -1.47
N VAL A 137 -8.86 -4.67 -1.27
CA VAL A 137 -7.91 -5.03 -2.33
C VAL A 137 -7.88 -6.53 -2.49
N ALA A 138 -8.11 -7.01 -3.71
CA ALA A 138 -7.92 -8.39 -4.12
C ALA A 138 -6.55 -8.57 -4.78
N PHE A 139 -5.87 -9.67 -4.48
CA PHE A 139 -4.56 -10.01 -5.05
C PHE A 139 -4.65 -11.30 -5.84
N ALA A 140 -4.08 -11.28 -7.04
CA ALA A 140 -4.02 -12.42 -7.94
C ALA A 140 -2.58 -12.67 -8.41
N PRO A 141 -2.19 -13.95 -8.62
CA PRO A 141 -0.94 -14.27 -9.28
C PRO A 141 -1.04 -13.95 -10.77
N ASN A 142 0.09 -14.06 -11.48
CA ASN A 142 0.06 -14.13 -12.94
C ASN A 142 -0.79 -15.32 -13.42
N ASN A 143 -1.49 -15.14 -14.54
CA ASN A 143 -2.22 -16.24 -15.14
C ASN A 143 -1.25 -17.39 -15.51
N PRO A 144 -1.51 -18.63 -15.05
CA PRO A 144 -0.63 -19.77 -15.31
C PRO A 144 -0.48 -20.13 -16.80
N ASP A 145 -1.36 -19.65 -17.67
CA ASP A 145 -1.26 -19.84 -19.12
C ASP A 145 -0.16 -18.98 -19.79
N GLY A 146 0.51 -18.11 -19.04
CA GLY A 146 1.58 -17.24 -19.53
C GLY A 146 1.09 -16.00 -20.28
N SER A 147 -0.22 -15.74 -20.29
CA SER A 147 -0.76 -14.47 -20.75
C SER A 147 -0.42 -13.35 -19.76
N ASN A 148 -0.21 -12.12 -20.26
CA ASN A 148 -0.02 -10.93 -19.44
C ASN A 148 -1.37 -10.46 -18.85
N THR A 149 -2.05 -11.36 -18.14
CA THR A 149 -3.37 -11.16 -17.54
C THR A 149 -3.37 -11.68 -16.09
N PRO A 150 -4.26 -11.16 -15.23
CA PRO A 150 -4.41 -11.68 -13.87
C PRO A 150 -4.92 -13.13 -13.89
N GLY A 151 -4.37 -13.95 -12.99
CA GLY A 151 -5.00 -15.20 -12.61
C GLY A 151 -6.25 -14.99 -11.74
N ALA A 152 -6.80 -16.07 -11.19
CA ALA A 152 -7.89 -15.96 -10.21
C ALA A 152 -7.36 -15.30 -8.92
N PRO A 153 -8.11 -14.37 -8.30
CA PRO A 153 -7.73 -13.83 -7.00
C PRO A 153 -7.66 -14.94 -5.95
N ILE A 154 -6.68 -14.85 -5.06
CA ILE A 154 -6.46 -15.86 -4.01
C ILE A 154 -6.45 -15.26 -2.60
N LEU A 155 -6.41 -13.93 -2.51
CA LEU A 155 -6.28 -13.15 -1.29
C LEU A 155 -7.13 -11.88 -1.42
N VAL A 156 -7.76 -11.48 -0.31
CA VAL A 156 -8.33 -10.15 -0.13
C VAL A 156 -7.83 -9.55 1.19
N ALA A 157 -7.61 -8.25 1.20
CA ALA A 157 -7.25 -7.49 2.38
C ALA A 157 -8.02 -6.16 2.41
N GLY A 158 -8.41 -5.72 3.59
CA GLY A 158 -9.16 -4.47 3.79
C GLY A 158 -10.29 -4.63 4.80
N VAL A 159 -11.29 -3.78 4.72
CA VAL A 159 -12.50 -3.85 5.55
C VAL A 159 -13.66 -4.35 4.68
N PRO A 160 -14.23 -5.53 4.95
CA PRO A 160 -15.30 -6.11 4.14
C PRO A 160 -16.62 -5.35 4.31
N ALA A 161 -17.50 -5.46 3.30
CA ALA A 161 -18.88 -4.97 3.40
C ALA A 161 -19.69 -5.84 4.37
N ASP A 162 -19.47 -7.16 4.36
CA ASP A 162 -20.01 -8.08 5.37
C ASP A 162 -19.16 -8.03 6.65
N LYS A 163 -19.67 -7.31 7.65
CA LYS A 163 -18.99 -7.12 8.94
C LYS A 163 -18.87 -8.40 9.76
N SER A 164 -19.57 -9.49 9.41
CA SER A 164 -19.35 -10.78 10.06
C SER A 164 -18.01 -11.42 9.69
N ALA A 165 -17.39 -10.99 8.59
CA ALA A 165 -16.06 -11.40 8.15
C ALA A 165 -14.96 -10.42 8.55
N ALA A 166 -15.31 -9.28 9.16
CA ALA A 166 -14.39 -8.22 9.55
C ALA A 166 -13.58 -8.59 10.80
N GLY A 167 -12.44 -7.91 10.98
CA GLY A 167 -11.79 -7.79 12.28
C GLY A 167 -12.67 -7.03 13.29
N PRO A 168 -12.19 -6.82 14.53
CA PRO A 168 -12.93 -6.08 15.53
C PRO A 168 -13.08 -4.59 15.18
N GLY A 169 -14.17 -3.95 15.62
CA GLY A 169 -14.40 -2.51 15.47
C GLY A 169 -15.15 -2.12 14.18
N LEU A 170 -15.33 -0.82 13.98
CA LEU A 170 -15.98 -0.27 12.78
C LEU A 170 -15.10 -0.48 11.54
N ASP A 171 -13.78 -0.33 11.71
CA ASP A 171 -12.77 -0.49 10.68
C ASP A 171 -12.14 -1.87 10.74
N GLY A 172 -12.97 -2.90 10.91
CA GLY A 172 -12.54 -4.28 11.15
C GLY A 172 -11.69 -4.86 10.02
N PHE A 173 -10.42 -4.45 9.97
CA PHE A 173 -9.44 -4.85 8.98
C PHE A 173 -9.16 -6.34 9.11
N THR A 174 -9.06 -6.99 7.96
CA THR A 174 -8.77 -8.40 7.90
C THR A 174 -8.02 -8.72 6.61
N VAL A 175 -7.25 -9.80 6.67
CA VAL A 175 -6.62 -10.44 5.52
C VAL A 175 -7.20 -11.85 5.44
N ALA A 176 -7.77 -12.22 4.30
CA ALA A 176 -8.50 -13.48 4.16
C ALA A 176 -8.25 -14.14 2.79
N ARG A 177 -8.43 -15.46 2.75
CA ARG A 177 -8.52 -16.19 1.46
C ARG A 177 -9.69 -15.65 0.65
N TYR A 178 -9.49 -15.49 -0.65
CA TYR A 178 -10.59 -15.17 -1.56
C TYR A 178 -11.55 -16.36 -1.69
N LYS A 179 -12.86 -16.14 -1.53
CA LYS A 179 -13.87 -17.22 -1.62
C LYS A 179 -14.12 -17.71 -3.06
N GLY A 180 -13.98 -16.85 -4.07
CA GLY A 180 -14.27 -17.21 -5.46
C GLY A 180 -15.76 -17.26 -5.81
N LEU A 181 -16.61 -16.55 -5.07
CA LEU A 181 -18.04 -16.45 -5.36
C LEU A 181 -18.28 -15.48 -6.51
N VAL A 182 -18.52 -16.04 -7.69
CA VAL A 182 -18.68 -15.30 -8.96
C VAL A 182 -19.86 -14.30 -8.95
N SER A 183 -20.87 -14.54 -8.12
CA SER A 183 -22.05 -13.66 -8.00
C SER A 183 -21.86 -12.48 -7.03
N GLN A 184 -20.69 -12.37 -6.40
CA GLN A 184 -20.39 -11.35 -5.40
C GLN A 184 -19.15 -10.56 -5.82
N GLY A 185 -19.10 -9.27 -5.46
CA GLY A 185 -17.90 -8.46 -5.63
C GLY A 185 -16.81 -8.81 -4.60
N ILE A 186 -15.64 -8.20 -4.74
CA ILE A 186 -14.47 -8.53 -3.90
C ILE A 186 -14.71 -8.14 -2.43
N GLU A 187 -15.51 -7.10 -2.19
CA GLU A 187 -15.93 -6.58 -0.89
C GLU A 187 -16.76 -7.56 -0.05
N GLN A 188 -17.34 -8.58 -0.69
CA GLN A 188 -18.12 -9.66 -0.04
C GLN A 188 -17.43 -11.03 -0.10
N ASN A 189 -16.28 -11.13 -0.78
CA ASN A 189 -15.60 -12.40 -1.07
C ASN A 189 -14.54 -12.81 -0.02
N TYR A 190 -14.71 -12.38 1.23
CA TYR A 190 -13.81 -12.69 2.33
C TYR A 190 -14.05 -14.10 2.88
N GLY A 191 -13.07 -14.99 2.70
CA GLY A 191 -13.08 -16.38 3.15
C GLY A 191 -12.52 -16.57 4.55
N ALA A 192 -11.75 -17.63 4.74
CA ALA A 192 -11.06 -17.86 6.01
C ALA A 192 -9.98 -16.77 6.23
N THR A 193 -10.02 -16.14 7.40
CA THR A 193 -9.00 -15.19 7.85
C THR A 193 -7.62 -15.84 7.92
N LEU A 194 -6.59 -15.08 7.56
CA LEU A 194 -5.18 -15.45 7.59
C LEU A 194 -4.48 -14.68 8.72
N PRO A 195 -4.59 -15.12 9.98
CA PRO A 195 -4.08 -14.36 11.13
C PRO A 195 -2.57 -14.13 11.10
N ASN A 196 -1.80 -15.05 10.51
CA ASN A 196 -0.34 -14.89 10.33
C ASN A 196 0.05 -13.88 9.25
N ASN A 197 -0.93 -13.41 8.48
CA ASN A 197 -0.74 -12.43 7.40
C ASN A 197 -1.41 -11.09 7.71
N LEU A 198 -2.12 -11.00 8.84
CA LEU A 198 -2.73 -9.77 9.30
C LEU A 198 -1.62 -8.76 9.65
N GLY A 199 -1.62 -7.62 8.95
CA GLY A 199 -0.77 -6.48 9.30
C GLY A 199 -1.53 -5.44 10.11
N ALA A 200 -1.10 -4.19 9.98
CA ALA A 200 -1.73 -3.03 10.61
C ALA A 200 -2.61 -2.28 9.61
N LEU A 201 -3.67 -1.65 10.11
CA LEU A 201 -4.44 -0.64 9.39
C LEU A 201 -4.08 0.74 10.00
N ALA A 202 -3.69 1.69 9.16
CA ALA A 202 -3.64 3.11 9.50
C ALA A 202 -4.79 3.82 8.79
N TYR A 203 -5.83 4.10 9.56
CA TYR A 203 -7.05 4.71 9.04
C TYR A 203 -7.74 5.49 10.17
N ASP A 204 -7.79 6.80 10.02
CA ASP A 204 -8.53 7.73 10.85
C ASP A 204 -9.05 8.86 9.95
N PRO A 205 -10.10 8.59 9.15
CA PRO A 205 -10.45 9.37 7.98
C PRO A 205 -10.73 10.83 8.33
N SER A 206 -9.90 11.73 7.82
CA SER A 206 -10.03 13.17 8.00
C SER A 206 -9.32 13.92 6.86
N LYS A 207 -9.35 15.25 6.89
CA LYS A 207 -8.60 16.06 5.91
C LYS A 207 -7.08 15.89 6.02
N ASP A 208 -6.59 15.64 7.23
CA ASP A 208 -5.15 15.45 7.50
C ASP A 208 -4.73 13.97 7.33
N HIS A 209 -5.71 13.06 7.27
CA HIS A 209 -5.53 11.62 7.11
C HIS A 209 -6.53 11.07 6.07
N PRO A 210 -6.46 11.50 4.79
CA PRO A 210 -7.46 11.18 3.78
C PRO A 210 -7.33 9.77 3.19
N GLY A 211 -6.20 9.10 3.41
CA GLY A 211 -5.88 7.82 2.80
C GLY A 211 -6.39 6.60 3.56
N PHE A 212 -6.34 5.45 2.89
CA PHE A 212 -6.54 4.14 3.51
C PHE A 212 -5.27 3.31 3.32
N GLU A 213 -4.56 3.05 4.42
CA GLU A 213 -3.24 2.42 4.39
C GLU A 213 -3.21 1.17 5.27
N PHE A 214 -2.65 0.09 4.74
CA PHE A 214 -2.49 -1.13 5.53
C PHE A 214 -1.27 -1.94 5.12
N THR A 215 -0.92 -2.91 5.96
CA THR A 215 0.09 -3.91 5.66
C THR A 215 -0.47 -5.33 5.62
N VAL A 216 0.21 -6.19 4.86
CA VAL A 216 0.02 -7.63 4.84
C VAL A 216 1.35 -8.28 5.19
N ALA A 217 1.39 -8.95 6.35
CA ALA A 217 2.57 -9.64 6.83
C ALA A 217 2.78 -10.96 6.10
N ASN A 218 4.02 -11.45 6.07
CA ASN A 218 4.40 -12.72 5.45
C ASN A 218 3.87 -12.87 4.00
N PHE A 219 3.89 -11.79 3.22
CA PHE A 219 3.17 -11.70 1.94
C PHE A 219 3.65 -12.77 0.95
N SER A 220 4.97 -12.96 0.85
CA SER A 220 5.57 -13.94 -0.08
C SER A 220 5.25 -15.40 0.30
N LYS A 221 4.66 -15.65 1.47
CA LYS A 221 4.35 -16.99 2.01
C LYS A 221 2.87 -17.34 1.92
N ILE A 222 2.00 -16.43 1.47
CA ILE A 222 0.54 -16.62 1.46
C ILE A 222 0.12 -17.77 0.57
N ALA A 223 0.66 -17.82 -0.65
CA ALA A 223 0.36 -18.86 -1.63
C ALA A 223 1.38 -18.87 -2.76
N PRO A 224 1.57 -20.02 -3.42
CA PRO A 224 2.32 -20.08 -4.67
C PRO A 224 1.77 -19.08 -5.70
N GLY A 225 2.64 -18.25 -6.26
CA GLY A 225 2.30 -17.30 -7.32
C GLY A 225 2.11 -15.84 -6.88
N LEU A 226 1.95 -15.56 -5.58
CA LEU A 226 2.13 -14.20 -5.04
C LEU A 226 3.59 -14.04 -4.63
N ASP A 227 4.42 -13.72 -5.63
CA ASP A 227 5.85 -13.50 -5.45
C ASP A 227 6.16 -12.02 -5.66
N PRO A 228 6.42 -11.26 -4.59
CA PRO A 228 6.70 -9.82 -4.70
C PRO A 228 7.96 -9.52 -5.51
N THR A 229 8.86 -10.48 -5.72
CA THR A 229 10.05 -10.30 -6.57
C THR A 229 9.75 -10.49 -8.06
N ARG A 230 8.63 -11.15 -8.38
CA ARG A 230 8.20 -11.42 -9.77
C ARG A 230 7.05 -10.54 -10.21
N GLY A 231 6.32 -9.94 -9.27
CA GLY A 231 5.13 -9.13 -9.51
C GLY A 231 3.84 -9.92 -9.31
N PHE A 232 2.74 -9.20 -9.17
CA PHE A 232 1.40 -9.72 -8.91
C PHE A 232 0.35 -8.74 -9.43
N TRP A 233 -0.91 -9.15 -9.43
CA TRP A 233 -2.02 -8.31 -9.87
C TRP A 233 -2.87 -7.87 -8.69
N ILE A 234 -3.36 -6.64 -8.74
CA ILE A 234 -4.28 -6.10 -7.74
C ILE A 234 -5.52 -5.51 -8.39
N GLN A 235 -6.64 -5.59 -7.67
CA GLN A 235 -7.87 -4.87 -7.95
C GLN A 235 -8.38 -4.29 -6.64
N ALA A 236 -8.88 -3.06 -6.67
CA ALA A 236 -9.50 -2.42 -5.52
C ALA A 236 -10.99 -2.16 -5.72
N TYR A 237 -11.67 -2.05 -4.59
CA TYR A 237 -13.05 -1.60 -4.46
C TYR A 237 -13.13 -0.62 -3.29
N ALA A 238 -13.91 0.45 -3.47
CA ALA A 238 -14.30 1.36 -2.40
C ALA A 238 -15.77 1.74 -2.60
N GLY A 239 -16.60 1.58 -1.58
CA GLY A 239 -18.01 1.86 -1.73
C GLY A 239 -18.88 1.37 -0.59
N SER A 240 -20.17 1.63 -0.72
CA SER A 240 -21.20 1.18 0.19
C SER A 240 -22.54 1.07 -0.52
N PRO A 241 -23.19 -0.09 -0.44
CA PRO A 241 -24.53 -0.25 -0.99
C PRO A 241 -25.63 0.46 -0.17
N ASP A 242 -25.29 1.05 0.99
CA ASP A 242 -26.22 1.80 1.84
C ASP A 242 -26.22 3.31 1.54
N ASP A 243 -25.32 3.77 0.67
CA ASP A 243 -25.03 5.20 0.49
C ASP A 243 -25.69 5.73 -0.79
N ASN A 244 -26.74 5.04 -1.25
CA ASN A 244 -27.53 5.42 -2.42
C ASN A 244 -28.05 6.86 -2.27
N PRO A 245 -27.84 7.75 -3.25
CA PRO A 245 -27.50 7.44 -4.63
C PRO A 245 -26.00 7.50 -4.96
N ILE A 246 -25.11 7.75 -3.99
CA ILE A 246 -23.66 7.81 -4.25
C ILE A 246 -23.19 6.48 -4.83
N GLY A 247 -22.40 6.55 -5.89
CA GLY A 247 -21.85 5.38 -6.57
C GLY A 247 -20.74 4.72 -5.76
N GLU A 248 -20.27 3.60 -6.31
CA GLU A 248 -19.15 2.82 -5.76
C GLU A 248 -18.05 2.75 -6.83
N GLU A 249 -16.80 2.58 -6.42
CA GLU A 249 -15.65 2.53 -7.33
C GLU A 249 -15.05 1.13 -7.36
N ARG A 250 -14.68 0.67 -8.56
CA ARG A 250 -13.95 -0.58 -8.76
C ARG A 250 -12.89 -0.37 -9.82
N THR A 251 -11.64 -0.68 -9.47
CA THR A 251 -10.54 -0.61 -10.42
C THR A 251 -10.54 -1.83 -11.35
N LYS A 252 -9.86 -1.72 -12.48
CA LYS A 252 -9.39 -2.88 -13.24
C LYS A 252 -8.36 -3.65 -12.41
N PHE A 253 -8.05 -4.87 -12.86
CA PHE A 253 -6.82 -5.52 -12.43
C PHE A 253 -5.63 -4.82 -13.07
N VAL A 254 -4.70 -4.35 -12.23
CA VAL A 254 -3.43 -3.74 -12.64
C VAL A 254 -2.28 -4.62 -12.18
N TYR A 255 -1.22 -4.66 -12.98
CA TYR A 255 -0.02 -5.40 -12.68
C TYR A 255 0.94 -4.57 -11.85
N VAL A 256 1.27 -5.06 -10.66
CA VAL A 256 2.35 -4.55 -9.82
C VAL A 256 3.64 -5.27 -10.21
N PRO A 257 4.67 -4.57 -10.73
CA PRO A 257 5.93 -5.18 -11.10
C PRO A 257 6.66 -5.73 -9.87
N GLY A 258 7.60 -6.64 -10.10
CA GLY A 258 8.44 -7.19 -9.04
C GLY A 258 9.28 -6.12 -8.36
N PHE A 259 9.27 -6.12 -7.03
CA PHE A 259 10.10 -5.25 -6.21
C PHE A 259 11.54 -5.76 -6.18
N SER A 260 12.47 -4.83 -6.35
CA SER A 260 13.88 -5.11 -6.10
C SER A 260 14.20 -4.76 -4.65
N PRO A 261 15.04 -5.55 -3.95
CA PRO A 261 15.52 -5.16 -2.64
C PRO A 261 16.22 -3.80 -2.73
N ASP A 262 15.86 -2.87 -1.84
CA ASP A 262 16.55 -1.59 -1.75
C ASP A 262 18.02 -1.85 -1.39
N THR A 263 18.92 -1.54 -2.32
CA THR A 263 20.37 -1.65 -2.10
C THR A 263 20.91 -0.36 -1.50
N ILE A 264 20.34 0.06 -0.36
CA ILE A 264 20.92 1.18 0.39
C ILE A 264 22.22 0.66 1.01
N PRO A 265 23.40 1.20 0.63
CA PRO A 265 24.65 0.77 1.23
C PRO A 265 24.57 1.07 2.72
N GLU A 266 24.73 0.04 3.55
CA GLU A 266 24.63 0.24 4.99
C GLU A 266 25.57 1.36 5.46
N PRO A 267 25.24 2.11 6.52
CA PRO A 267 26.09 3.19 7.02
C PRO A 267 27.54 2.76 7.28
N ALA A 268 27.75 1.49 7.67
CA ALA A 268 29.08 0.90 7.81
C ALA A 268 29.83 0.77 6.47
N THR A 269 29.13 0.43 5.39
CA THR A 269 29.67 0.40 4.03
C THR A 269 30.06 1.79 3.55
N LEU A 270 29.20 2.79 3.77
CA LEU A 270 29.53 4.19 3.47
C LEU A 270 30.73 4.66 4.29
N LEU A 271 30.76 4.36 5.59
CA LEU A 271 31.88 4.70 6.47
C LEU A 271 33.18 4.06 5.99
N ALA A 272 33.15 2.76 5.66
CA ALA A 272 34.30 2.04 5.12
C ALA A 272 34.81 2.66 3.82
N TRP A 273 33.90 3.04 2.91
CA TRP A 273 34.26 3.72 1.66
C TRP A 273 34.89 5.09 1.91
N THR A 274 34.30 5.92 2.79
CA THR A 274 34.92 7.20 3.17
C THR A 274 36.28 7.04 3.82
N PHE A 275 36.47 6.02 4.66
CA PHE A 275 37.74 5.75 5.30
C PHE A 275 38.80 5.31 4.29
N LEU A 276 38.46 4.37 3.39
CA LEU A 276 39.35 3.91 2.32
C LEU A 276 39.73 5.05 1.37
N ALA A 277 38.78 5.91 1.00
CA ALA A 277 39.05 7.10 0.20
C ALA A 277 40.01 8.07 0.91
N GLY A 278 39.80 8.33 2.21
CA GLY A 278 40.67 9.17 3.02
C GLY A 278 42.11 8.62 3.12
N VAL A 279 42.26 7.30 3.32
CA VAL A 279 43.57 6.63 3.35
C VAL A 279 44.26 6.71 1.99
N ALA A 280 43.53 6.52 0.89
CA ALA A 280 44.09 6.63 -0.46
C ALA A 280 44.63 8.05 -0.76
N VAL A 281 43.91 9.09 -0.33
CA VAL A 281 44.36 10.49 -0.45
C VAL A 281 45.64 10.74 0.36
N LEU A 282 45.69 10.27 1.61
CA LEU A 282 46.87 10.39 2.47
C LEU A 282 48.10 9.67 1.91
N LEU A 283 47.92 8.49 1.32
CA LEU A 283 49.01 7.74 0.68
C LEU A 283 49.49 8.40 -0.61
N ARG A 284 48.57 8.98 -1.41
CA ARG A 284 48.93 9.72 -2.63
C ARG A 284 49.75 10.97 -2.33
N ASN A 285 49.42 11.71 -1.28
CA ASN A 285 50.15 12.92 -0.89
C ASN A 285 51.55 12.64 -0.31
N ARG A 286 51.83 11.40 0.11
CA ARG A 286 53.13 10.98 0.62
C ARG A 286 54.07 10.37 -0.42
N GLY A 287 53.58 10.05 -1.62
CA GLY A 287 54.39 9.50 -2.71
C GLY A 287 54.96 10.55 -3.68
N GLY A 288 54.77 11.84 -3.39
CA GLY A 288 55.22 12.97 -4.22
C GLY A 288 56.44 13.72 -3.67
N GLU A 289 57.14 13.18 -2.66
CA GLU A 289 58.45 13.65 -2.20
C GLU A 289 59.58 12.75 -2.71
#